data_AF-A0A850MRS2-F1
#
_entry.id   AF-A0A850MRS2-F1
#
_cell.length_a   1.000
_cell.length_b   1.000
_cell.length_c   1.000
_cell.angle_alpha   90.00
_cell.angle_beta   90.00
_cell.angle_gamma   90.00
#
_symmetry.space_group_name_H-M   'P 1'
#
loop_
_entity.id
_entity.type
_entity.pdbx_description
1 polymer ?
#
loop_
_entity_poly.entity_id
_entity_poly.type
_entity_poly.pdbx_seq_one_letter_code
_entity_poly.pdbx_strand_id
1 'polypeptide(L)'
;MLGIASERIFLNLCNVLLNALSDPKEKTDFQKICDSISMINKLVWFQSKIESIMNKDKKALPKNTKTALSGIFDFIRMQRNDIGHPQDDLYIPTRDDVFVNLRLFPKYCETANAVEEYLKTNRV
;
A
#
# COMPACT_ATOMS: atom_id res chain seq x y z
N MET A 1 -14.71 -5.61 4.62
CA MET A 1 -13.90 -5.50 5.87
C MET A 1 -12.39 -5.43 5.58
N LEU A 2 -11.78 -6.42 4.92
CA LEU A 2 -10.32 -6.42 4.68
C LEU A 2 -9.82 -5.30 3.75
N GLY A 3 -10.62 -4.88 2.76
CA GLY A 3 -10.25 -3.76 1.89
C GLY A 3 -10.16 -2.40 2.58
N ILE A 4 -10.93 -2.17 3.65
CA ILE A 4 -10.81 -0.95 4.46
C ILE A 4 -9.56 -1.07 5.35
N ALA A 5 -9.29 -2.26 5.90
CA ALA A 5 -8.11 -2.50 6.72
C ALA A 5 -6.81 -2.34 5.90
N SER A 6 -6.75 -2.90 4.70
CA SER A 6 -5.58 -2.77 3.82
C SER A 6 -5.35 -1.32 3.41
N GLU A 7 -6.41 -0.57 3.09
CA GLU A 7 -6.34 0.85 2.81
C GLU A 7 -5.80 1.64 4.01
N ARG A 8 -6.29 1.36 5.22
CA ARG A 8 -5.80 2.03 6.42
C ARG A 8 -4.31 1.78 6.66
N ILE A 9 -3.85 0.54 6.47
CA ILE A 9 -2.43 0.18 6.58
C ILE A 9 -1.61 0.94 5.54
N PHE A 10 -2.06 0.98 4.28
CA PHE A 10 -1.37 1.72 3.23
C PHE A 10 -1.27 3.23 3.55
N LEU A 11 -2.35 3.85 4.01
CA LEU A 11 -2.33 5.27 4.38
C LEU A 11 -1.36 5.55 5.54
N ASN A 12 -1.26 4.63 6.51
CA ASN A 12 -0.25 4.73 7.56
C ASN A 12 1.16 4.66 6.99
N LEU A 13 1.43 3.77 6.02
CA LEU A 13 2.72 3.71 5.33
C LEU A 13 3.04 5.01 4.59
N CYS A 14 2.06 5.64 3.93
CA CYS A 14 2.27 6.95 3.32
C CYS A 14 2.71 8.01 4.35
N ASN A 15 2.07 8.04 5.52
CA ASN A 15 2.44 8.97 6.59
C ASN A 15 3.85 8.69 7.14
N VAL A 16 4.21 7.43 7.31
CA VAL A 16 5.56 7.03 7.77
C VAL A 16 6.61 7.42 6.72
N LEU A 17 6.35 7.13 5.44
CA LEU A 17 7.25 7.49 4.35
C LEU A 17 7.45 9.01 4.27
N LEU A 18 6.37 9.78 4.33
CA LEU A 18 6.42 11.24 4.32
C LEU A 18 7.32 11.80 5.43
N ASN A 19 7.30 11.17 6.61
CA ASN A 19 8.16 11.56 7.73
C ASN A 19 9.62 11.12 7.55
N ALA A 20 9.86 10.06 6.79
CA ALA A 20 11.18 9.54 6.48
C ALA A 20 11.90 10.32 5.36
N LEU A 21 11.17 11.03 4.49
CA LEU A 21 11.74 11.83 3.40
C LEU A 21 12.69 12.91 3.91
N SER A 22 13.88 12.94 3.30
CA SER A 22 14.97 13.87 3.64
C SER A 22 14.92 15.15 2.82
N ASP A 23 14.51 15.05 1.55
CA ASP A 23 14.37 16.20 0.65
C ASP A 23 13.09 16.99 0.98
N PRO A 24 13.21 18.27 1.40
CA PRO A 24 12.05 19.12 1.71
C PRO A 24 11.11 19.34 0.54
N LYS A 25 11.64 19.40 -0.69
CA LYS A 25 10.83 19.58 -1.90
C LYS A 25 10.02 18.33 -2.18
N GLU A 26 10.69 17.18 -2.20
CA GLU A 26 10.03 15.87 -2.38
C GLU A 26 8.95 15.64 -1.33
N LYS A 27 9.24 15.98 -0.07
CA LYS A 27 8.28 15.90 1.04
C LYS A 27 7.05 16.78 0.80
N THR A 28 7.24 18.01 0.35
CA THR A 28 6.14 18.95 0.06
C THR A 28 5.28 18.44 -1.09
N ASP A 29 5.89 17.90 -2.14
CA ASP A 29 5.16 17.38 -3.29
C ASP A 29 4.40 16.11 -2.94
N PHE A 30 5.00 15.22 -2.14
CA PHE A 30 4.31 14.02 -1.67
C PHE A 30 3.17 14.34 -0.68
N GLN A 31 3.33 15.34 0.18
CA GLN A 31 2.25 15.80 1.07
C GLN A 31 0.99 16.17 0.28
N LYS A 32 1.13 16.93 -0.82
CA LYS A 32 0.00 17.29 -1.69
C LYS A 32 -0.69 16.05 -2.28
N ILE A 33 0.08 15.02 -2.61
CA ILE A 33 -0.47 13.74 -3.10
C ILE A 33 -1.23 13.02 -1.98
N CYS A 34 -0.68 13.00 -0.76
CA CYS A 34 -1.33 12.45 0.42
C CYS A 34 -2.65 13.17 0.76
N ASP A 35 -2.71 14.49 0.63
CA ASP A 35 -3.91 15.28 0.92
C ASP A 35 -5.01 15.15 -0.15
N SER A 36 -4.65 14.67 -1.36
CA SER A 36 -5.63 14.46 -2.43
C SER A 36 -6.62 13.33 -2.10
N ILE A 37 -7.78 13.28 -2.77
CA ILE A 37 -8.72 12.16 -2.61
C ILE A 37 -8.26 10.92 -3.40
N SER A 38 -7.37 11.10 -4.39
CA SER A 38 -6.93 10.01 -5.27
C SER A 38 -6.04 9.02 -4.54
N MET A 39 -6.56 7.80 -4.33
CA MET A 39 -5.80 6.68 -3.79
C MET A 39 -4.76 6.14 -4.79
N ILE A 40 -5.11 6.18 -6.09
CA ILE A 40 -4.23 5.70 -7.16
C ILE A 40 -2.96 6.55 -7.21
N ASN A 41 -3.07 7.87 -7.08
CA ASN A 41 -1.90 8.76 -7.14
C ASN A 41 -0.94 8.51 -5.96
N LYS A 42 -1.48 8.27 -4.75
CA LYS A 42 -0.68 7.88 -3.58
C LYS A 42 0.06 6.57 -3.84
N LEU A 43 -0.66 5.58 -4.37
CA LEU A 43 -0.11 4.26 -4.65
C LEU A 43 1.03 4.32 -5.66
N VAL A 44 0.81 4.97 -6.81
CA VAL A 44 1.82 5.09 -7.87
C VAL A 44 3.08 5.79 -7.33
N TRP A 45 2.91 6.89 -6.61
CA TRP A 45 4.04 7.62 -6.05
C TRP A 45 4.80 6.78 -5.02
N PHE A 46 4.07 6.17 -4.07
CA PHE A 46 4.64 5.31 -3.04
C PHE A 46 5.43 4.15 -3.65
N GLN A 47 4.86 3.45 -4.63
CA GLN A 47 5.51 2.33 -5.31
C GLN A 47 6.80 2.76 -6.00
N SER A 48 6.78 3.90 -6.71
CA SER A 48 7.97 4.45 -7.35
C SER A 48 9.08 4.76 -6.33
N LYS A 49 8.73 5.35 -5.19
CA LYS A 49 9.71 5.63 -4.12
C LYS A 49 10.27 4.36 -3.51
N ILE A 50 9.44 3.35 -3.22
CA ILE A 50 9.88 2.05 -2.70
C ILE A 50 10.80 1.35 -3.70
N GLU A 51 10.48 1.36 -4.99
CA GLU A 51 11.32 0.79 -6.04
C GLU A 51 12.67 1.52 -6.12
N SER A 52 12.69 2.85 -5.99
CA SER A 52 13.92 3.63 -5.90
C SER A 52 14.79 3.22 -4.70
N ILE A 53 14.19 3.01 -3.52
CA ILE A 53 14.89 2.53 -2.32
C ILE A 53 15.50 1.14 -2.58
N MET A 54 14.72 0.20 -3.12
CA MET A 54 15.19 -1.15 -3.41
C MET A 54 16.27 -1.20 -4.51
N ASN A 55 16.24 -0.27 -5.46
CA ASN A 55 17.26 -0.16 -6.51
C ASN A 55 18.58 0.41 -5.97
N LYS A 56 18.51 1.33 -5.00
CA LYS A 56 19.70 1.84 -4.31
C LYS A 56 20.31 0.79 -3.36
N ASP A 57 19.47 0.07 -2.62
CA ASP A 57 19.89 -1.02 -1.76
C ASP A 57 18.90 -2.21 -1.83
N LYS A 58 19.35 -3.29 -2.47
CA LYS A 58 18.57 -4.53 -2.64
C LYS A 58 18.31 -5.27 -1.33
N LYS A 59 19.00 -4.92 -0.24
CA LYS A 59 18.82 -5.51 1.09
C LYS A 59 17.97 -4.65 2.02
N ALA A 60 17.62 -3.42 1.62
CA ALA A 60 16.84 -2.49 2.44
C ALA A 60 15.47 -3.04 2.81
N LEU A 61 14.78 -3.69 1.86
CA LEU A 61 13.42 -4.18 2.04
C LEU A 61 13.29 -5.65 1.60
N PRO A 62 12.28 -6.38 2.12
CA PRO A 62 12.01 -7.75 1.69
C PRO A 62 11.84 -7.86 0.17
N LYS A 63 12.32 -8.95 -0.44
CA LYS A 63 12.23 -9.16 -1.90
C LYS A 63 10.80 -9.16 -2.42
N ASN A 64 9.84 -9.58 -1.60
CA ASN A 64 8.42 -9.65 -1.94
C ASN A 64 7.68 -8.31 -1.75
N THR A 65 8.38 -7.21 -1.41
CA THR A 65 7.76 -5.91 -1.13
C THR A 65 6.88 -5.42 -2.28
N LYS A 66 7.37 -5.48 -3.52
CA LYS A 66 6.60 -5.10 -4.71
C LYS A 66 5.33 -5.95 -4.85
N THR A 67 5.46 -7.27 -4.75
CA THR A 67 4.32 -8.19 -4.84
C THR A 67 3.28 -7.93 -3.74
N ALA A 68 3.72 -7.66 -2.51
CA ALA A 68 2.81 -7.41 -1.39
C ALA A 68 2.15 -6.03 -1.47
N LEU A 69 2.92 -4.95 -1.56
CA LEU A 69 2.41 -3.58 -1.46
C LEU A 69 1.77 -3.06 -2.76
N SER A 70 2.07 -3.67 -3.90
CA SER A 70 1.36 -3.41 -5.16
C SER A 70 0.32 -4.49 -5.43
N GLY A 71 0.76 -5.73 -5.64
CA GLY A 71 -0.11 -6.79 -6.13
C GLY A 71 -1.22 -7.18 -5.15
N ILE A 72 -0.88 -7.52 -3.91
CA ILE A 72 -1.88 -7.92 -2.90
C ILE A 72 -2.78 -6.72 -2.55
N PHE A 73 -2.20 -5.54 -2.39
CA PHE A 73 -2.98 -4.34 -2.10
C PHE A 73 -4.01 -4.03 -3.21
N ASP A 74 -3.59 -4.02 -4.48
CA ASP A 74 -4.48 -3.78 -5.61
C ASP A 74 -5.55 -4.85 -5.76
N PHE A 75 -5.19 -6.12 -5.57
CA PHE A 75 -6.15 -7.23 -5.58
C PHE A 75 -7.27 -7.03 -4.54
N ILE A 76 -6.89 -6.76 -3.29
CA ILE A 76 -7.86 -6.53 -2.20
C ILE A 76 -8.69 -5.26 -2.47
N ARG A 77 -8.07 -4.21 -3.03
CA ARG A 77 -8.74 -2.93 -3.34
C ARG A 77 -9.76 -3.07 -4.47
N MET A 78 -9.44 -3.81 -5.53
CA MET A 78 -10.35 -4.07 -6.64
C MET A 78 -11.59 -4.80 -6.14
N GLN A 79 -11.42 -5.91 -5.40
CA GLN A 79 -12.56 -6.65 -4.86
C GLN A 79 -13.42 -5.80 -3.91
N ARG A 80 -12.82 -4.90 -3.12
CA ARG A 80 -13.58 -3.95 -2.30
C ARG A 80 -14.40 -2.98 -3.15
N ASN A 81 -13.80 -2.42 -4.21
CA ASN A 81 -14.47 -1.48 -5.10
C ASN A 81 -15.66 -2.15 -5.81
N ASP A 82 -15.49 -3.40 -6.26
CA ASP A 82 -16.54 -4.15 -6.94
C ASP A 82 -17.75 -4.41 -6.02
N ILE A 83 -17.53 -4.57 -4.71
CA ILE A 83 -18.60 -4.71 -3.70
C ILE A 83 -19.23 -3.36 -3.32
N GLY A 84 -18.46 -2.28 -3.36
CA GLY A 84 -18.83 -0.96 -2.82
C GLY A 84 -19.46 0.00 -3.83
N HIS A 85 -19.37 -0.26 -5.13
CA HIS A 85 -20.05 0.53 -6.15
C HIS A 85 -21.48 0.01 -6.36
N PRO A 86 -22.49 0.91 -6.48
CA PRO A 86 -23.81 0.51 -6.93
C PRO A 86 -23.71 0.01 -8.37
N GLN A 87 -23.63 -1.30 -8.54
CA GLN A 87 -23.78 -2.00 -9.81
C GLN A 87 -25.18 -2.62 -9.85
N ASP A 88 -25.73 -2.75 -11.06
CA ASP A 88 -27.02 -3.41 -11.27
C ASP A 88 -26.99 -4.87 -10.77
N ASP A 89 -25.81 -5.50 -10.81
CA ASP A 89 -25.50 -6.76 -10.15
C ASP A 89 -24.57 -6.52 -8.95
N LEU A 90 -25.12 -6.58 -7.74
CA LEU A 90 -24.35 -6.59 -6.50
C LEU A 90 -23.48 -7.85 -6.46
N TYR A 91 -22.17 -7.69 -6.68
CA TYR A 91 -21.23 -8.78 -6.53
C TYR A 91 -21.17 -9.23 -5.06
N ILE A 92 -21.62 -10.45 -4.80
CA ILE A 92 -21.54 -11.10 -3.49
C ILE A 92 -20.29 -11.99 -3.48
N PRO A 93 -19.30 -11.74 -2.62
CA PRO A 93 -18.09 -12.55 -2.56
C PRO A 93 -18.40 -14.01 -2.27
N THR A 94 -17.79 -14.91 -3.02
CA THR A 94 -17.87 -16.34 -2.73
C THR A 94 -17.01 -16.68 -1.51
N ARG A 95 -17.20 -17.90 -0.97
CA ARG A 95 -16.32 -18.42 0.10
C ARG A 95 -14.85 -18.45 -0.33
N ASP A 96 -14.59 -18.75 -1.60
CA ASP A 96 -13.24 -18.82 -2.14
C ASP A 96 -12.61 -17.43 -2.20
N ASP A 97 -13.37 -16.40 -2.62
CA ASP A 97 -12.90 -15.02 -2.63
C ASP A 97 -12.52 -14.54 -1.22
N VAL A 98 -13.36 -14.86 -0.23
CA VAL A 98 -13.08 -14.55 1.18
C VAL A 98 -11.85 -15.31 1.68
N PHE A 99 -11.73 -16.60 1.35
CA PHE A 99 -10.60 -17.44 1.75
C PHE A 99 -9.27 -16.93 1.18
N VAL A 100 -9.24 -16.54 -0.10
CA VAL A 100 -8.05 -15.95 -0.74
C VAL A 100 -7.63 -14.68 -0.03
N ASN A 101 -8.57 -13.77 0.25
CA ASN A 101 -8.26 -12.54 0.98
C ASN A 101 -7.69 -12.82 2.38
N LEU A 102 -8.26 -13.78 3.11
CA LEU A 102 -7.77 -14.17 4.44
C LEU A 102 -6.36 -14.78 4.39
N ARG A 103 -5.97 -15.40 3.28
CA ARG A 103 -4.61 -15.92 3.07
C ARG A 103 -3.61 -14.85 2.66
N LEU A 104 -4.01 -13.89 1.82
CA LEU A 104 -3.12 -12.85 1.31
C LEU A 104 -2.91 -11.71 2.31
N PHE A 105 -3.94 -11.33 3.07
CA PHE A 105 -3.91 -10.18 3.97
C PHE A 105 -2.81 -10.26 5.04
N PRO A 106 -2.57 -11.39 5.73
CA PRO A 106 -1.47 -11.50 6.68
C PRO A 106 -0.11 -11.22 6.04
N LYS A 107 0.11 -11.71 4.80
CA LYS A 107 1.39 -11.50 4.12
C LYS A 107 1.62 -10.04 3.73
N TYR A 108 0.54 -9.36 3.37
CA TYR A 108 0.55 -7.92 3.18
C TYR A 108 0.93 -7.18 4.48
N CYS A 109 0.30 -7.52 5.60
CA CYS A 109 0.60 -6.92 6.90
C CYS A 109 2.06 -7.11 7.34
N GLU A 110 2.60 -8.33 7.24
CA GLU A 110 4.01 -8.62 7.56
C GLU A 110 4.96 -7.72 6.76
N THR A 111 4.66 -7.55 5.47
CA THR A 111 5.51 -6.80 4.56
C THR A 111 5.37 -5.30 4.79
N ALA A 112 4.15 -4.83 5.05
CA ALA A 112 3.89 -3.46 5.47
C ALA A 112 4.66 -3.11 6.76
N ASN A 113 4.63 -3.97 7.77
CA ASN A 113 5.35 -3.76 9.02
C ASN A 113 6.87 -3.66 8.79
N ALA A 114 7.44 -4.54 7.97
CA ALA A 114 8.87 -4.50 7.64
C ALA A 114 9.26 -3.18 6.94
N VAL A 115 8.41 -2.68 6.04
CA VAL A 115 8.64 -1.38 5.37
C VAL A 115 8.48 -0.23 6.36
N GLU A 116 7.48 -0.28 7.24
CA GLU A 116 7.28 0.72 8.28
C GLU A 116 8.48 0.82 9.22
N GLU A 117 9.00 -0.32 9.71
CA GLU A 117 10.19 -0.37 10.56
C GLU A 117 11.39 0.25 9.86
N TYR A 118 11.64 -0.14 8.61
CA TYR A 118 12.74 0.41 7.82
C TYR A 118 12.63 1.93 7.68
N LEU A 119 11.45 2.46 7.35
CA LEU A 119 11.25 3.91 7.15
C LEU A 119 11.30 4.71 8.45
N LYS A 120 10.97 4.11 9.59
CA LYS A 120 11.11 4.76 10.90
C LYS A 120 12.57 4.92 11.32
N THR A 121 13.43 3.98 10.94
CA THR A 121 14.85 3.99 11.33
C THR A 121 15.77 4.61 10.27
N ASN A 122 15.31 4.76 9.03
CA ASN A 122 16.13 5.24 7.92
C ASN A 122 15.49 6.45 7.24
N ARG A 123 16.31 7.47 7.02
CA ARG A 123 15.96 8.62 6.20
C ARG A 123 16.16 8.27 4.72
N VAL A 124 15.20 8.64 3.88
CA VAL A 124 15.14 8.28 2.44
C VAL A 124 14.90 9.47 1.52
#